data_AF-A0A2D4S724-F1
#
_entry.id   AF-A0A2D4S724-F1
#
_cell.length_a   1.000
_cell.length_b   1.000
_cell.length_c   1.000
_cell.angle_alpha   90.00
_cell.angle_beta   90.00
_cell.angle_gamma   90.00
#
_symmetry.space_group_name_H-M   'P 1'
#
loop_
_entity.id
_entity.type
_entity.pdbx_description
1 polymer ?
#
loop_
_entity_poly.entity_id
_entity_poly.type
_entity_poly.pdbx_seq_one_letter_code
_entity_poly.pdbx_strand_id
1 'polypeptide(L)'
;VYLSAAKIWLNGPLNRTALLNANLRYSKANQLGLLGYGTAANDDAQLLLELAGAVFINRRVAVGMEYRQKPDNINGVKEDDWQDLFIAYFPSKSVSLTLAYLQLGEIAGLKDQDGYYFSLQAAF
;
A
#
# COMPACT_ATOMS: atom_id res chain seq x y z
N VAL A 1 2.97 1.67 17.95
CA VAL A 1 1.52 1.36 18.08
C VAL A 1 0.95 1.21 16.68
N TYR A 2 0.02 0.28 16.47
CA TYR A 2 -0.61 0.05 15.18
C TYR A 2 -2.12 -0.04 15.37
N LEU A 3 -2.86 0.83 14.70
CA LEU A 3 -4.32 0.82 14.68
C LEU A 3 -4.78 0.54 13.26
N SER A 4 -5.78 -0.33 13.11
CA SER A 4 -6.32 -0.74 11.82
C SER A 4 -7.83 -0.73 11.87
N ALA A 5 -8.44 -0.23 10.80
CA ALA A 5 -9.87 -0.29 10.57
C ALA A 5 -10.13 -0.69 9.11
N ALA A 6 -10.97 -1.70 8.92
CA ALA A 6 -11.37 -2.16 7.60
C ALA A 6 -12.89 -2.25 7.49
N LYS A 7 -13.41 -1.94 6.31
CA LYS A 7 -14.83 -2.02 6.01
C LYS A 7 -15.05 -2.54 4.60
N ILE A 8 -16.02 -3.45 4.47
CA ILE A 8 -16.51 -3.95 3.19
C ILE A 8 -17.98 -3.58 3.07
N TRP A 9 -18.35 -3.03 1.93
CA TRP A 9 -19.74 -2.81 1.53
C TRP A 9 -20.08 -3.78 0.42
N LEU A 10 -21.12 -4.59 0.59
CA LEU A 10 -21.60 -5.49 -0.48
C LEU A 10 -22.45 -4.74 -1.52
N ASN A 11 -23.11 -3.67 -1.09
CA ASN A 11 -23.85 -2.73 -1.92
C ASN A 11 -23.40 -1.30 -1.60
N GLY A 12 -22.14 -1.02 -1.94
CA GLY A 12 -21.46 0.24 -1.66
C GLY A 12 -21.66 1.28 -2.76
N PRO A 13 -20.68 2.20 -2.93
CA PRO A 13 -20.70 3.20 -3.99
C PRO A 13 -20.99 2.57 -5.35
N LEU A 14 -21.84 3.23 -6.15
CA LEU A 14 -22.25 2.77 -7.48
C LEU A 14 -22.92 1.38 -7.50
N ASN A 15 -23.50 0.95 -6.37
CA ASN A 15 -24.11 -0.38 -6.17
C ASN A 15 -23.12 -1.53 -6.39
N ARG A 16 -21.85 -1.32 -6.03
CA ARG A 16 -20.77 -2.30 -6.19
C ARG A 16 -20.24 -2.77 -4.83
N THR A 17 -19.65 -3.96 -4.83
CA THR A 17 -18.84 -4.38 -3.69
C THR A 17 -17.61 -3.49 -3.62
N ALA A 18 -17.40 -2.83 -2.49
CA ALA A 18 -16.24 -1.99 -2.25
C ALA A 18 -15.60 -2.34 -0.91
N LEU A 19 -14.29 -2.13 -0.80
CA LEU A 19 -13.54 -2.30 0.42
C LEU A 19 -12.68 -1.06 0.67
N LEU A 20 -12.50 -0.75 1.94
CA LEU A 20 -11.60 0.28 2.42
C LEU A 20 -10.87 -0.26 3.65
N ASN A 21 -9.57 -0.04 3.70
CA ASN A 21 -8.69 -0.34 4.82
C ASN A 21 -7.89 0.92 5.14
N ALA A 22 -7.84 1.28 6.42
CA ALA A 22 -7.07 2.40 6.92
C ALA A 22 -6.26 1.95 8.13
N ASN A 23 -4.97 2.27 8.13
CA ASN A 23 -4.07 1.98 9.23
C ASN A 23 -3.34 3.25 9.68
N LEU A 24 -3.12 3.34 10.98
CA LEU A 24 -2.27 4.34 11.61
C LEU A 24 -1.14 3.63 12.34
N ARG A 25 0.09 3.94 11.93
CA ARG A 25 1.29 3.31 12.46
C ARG A 25 2.17 4.36 13.14
N TYR A 26 2.33 4.24 14.45
CA TYR A 26 3.29 5.05 15.21
C TYR A 26 4.65 4.37 15.21
N SER A 27 5.62 4.93 14.47
CA SER A 27 6.91 4.28 14.19
C SER A 27 8.07 5.27 13.96
N LYS A 28 9.30 4.79 14.21
CA LYS A 28 10.57 5.46 13.87
C LYS A 28 11.25 4.86 12.62
N ALA A 29 10.60 3.91 11.95
CA ALA A 29 11.23 3.09 10.92
C ALA A 29 11.51 3.88 9.64
N ASN A 30 12.75 3.88 9.18
CA ASN A 30 13.18 4.52 7.93
C ASN A 30 13.02 3.53 6.77
N GLN A 31 12.48 3.96 5.62
CA GLN A 31 12.15 3.08 4.48
C GLN A 31 11.40 1.80 4.91
N LEU A 32 10.34 1.95 5.71
CA LEU A 32 9.58 0.82 6.28
C LEU A 32 10.41 -0.19 7.09
N GLY A 33 11.58 0.23 7.59
CA GLY A 33 12.50 -0.58 8.40
C GLY A 33 13.69 -1.13 7.62
N LEU A 34 13.75 -0.96 6.29
CA LEU A 34 14.90 -1.35 5.47
C LEU A 34 16.19 -0.67 5.92
N LEU A 35 16.10 0.58 6.40
CA LEU A 35 17.22 1.39 6.86
C LEU A 35 17.25 1.55 8.39
N GLY A 36 16.61 0.63 9.12
CA GLY A 36 16.56 0.68 10.59
C GLY A 36 15.57 1.71 11.15
N TYR A 37 15.86 2.21 12.36
CA TYR A 37 14.95 3.04 13.15
C TYR A 37 15.66 4.25 13.75
N GLY A 38 15.06 5.44 13.60
CA GLY A 38 15.60 6.70 14.11
C GLY A 38 16.93 7.10 13.48
N THR A 39 17.45 8.26 13.85
CA THR A 39 18.79 8.74 13.53
C THR A 39 19.35 9.52 14.73
N ALA A 40 20.66 9.79 14.74
CA ALA A 40 21.27 10.66 15.76
C ALA A 40 20.69 12.10 15.77
N ALA A 41 20.10 12.52 14.65
CA ALA A 41 19.48 13.85 14.50
C ALA A 41 17.98 13.86 14.81
N ASN A 42 17.29 12.72 14.65
CA ASN A 42 15.86 12.58 14.90
C ASN A 42 15.53 11.15 15.37
N ASP A 43 15.17 11.01 16.64
CA ASP A 43 14.74 9.74 17.25
C ASP A 43 13.27 9.79 17.70
N ASP A 44 12.47 10.71 17.18
CA ASP A 44 11.05 10.78 17.52
C ASP A 44 10.23 9.84 16.62
N ALA A 45 9.23 9.18 17.22
CA ALA A 45 8.28 8.38 16.44
C ALA A 45 7.21 9.27 15.83
N GLN A 46 6.83 8.95 14.60
CA GLN A 46 5.83 9.68 13.84
C GLN A 46 4.59 8.81 13.63
N LEU A 47 3.43 9.47 13.53
CA LEU A 47 2.19 8.83 13.16
C LEU A 47 2.10 8.79 11.63
N LEU A 48 2.12 7.59 11.06
CA LEU A 48 2.09 7.34 9.63
C LEU A 48 0.73 6.79 9.22
N LEU A 49 0.17 7.35 8.14
CA LEU A 49 -1.10 6.91 7.57
C LEU A 49 -0.88 5.94 6.41
N GLU A 50 -1.65 4.85 6.40
CA GLU A 50 -1.69 3.89 5.31
C GLU A 50 -3.16 3.66 4.92
N LEU A 51 -3.47 3.74 3.63
CA LEU A 51 -4.82 3.60 3.08
C LEU A 51 -4.81 2.63 1.91
N ALA A 52 -5.78 1.73 1.86
CA ALA A 52 -6.01 0.86 0.72
C ALA A 52 -7.50 0.78 0.42
N GLY A 53 -7.87 0.89 -0.85
CA GLY A 53 -9.27 0.86 -1.27
C GLY A 53 -9.44 0.15 -2.60
N ALA A 54 -10.52 -0.61 -2.74
CA ALA A 54 -10.85 -1.27 -4.01
C ALA A 54 -12.36 -1.39 -4.23
N VAL A 55 -12.74 -1.47 -5.50
CA VAL A 55 -14.11 -1.68 -5.95
C VAL A 55 -14.16 -2.81 -6.97
N PHE A 56 -15.14 -3.70 -6.81
CA PHE A 56 -15.43 -4.75 -7.78
C PHE A 56 -16.27 -4.18 -8.92
N ILE A 57 -15.68 -4.08 -10.10
CA ILE A 57 -16.39 -3.71 -11.33
C ILE A 57 -17.39 -4.80 -11.71
N ASN A 58 -17.03 -6.06 -11.49
CA ASN A 58 -17.91 -7.22 -11.55
C ASN A 58 -17.44 -8.28 -10.56
N ARG A 59 -18.10 -9.44 -10.49
CA ARG A 59 -17.76 -10.51 -9.53
C ARG A 59 -16.36 -11.11 -9.67
N ARG A 60 -15.65 -10.80 -10.76
CA ARG A 60 -14.32 -11.35 -11.08
C ARG A 60 -13.24 -10.29 -11.21
N VAL A 61 -13.57 -9.00 -11.26
CA VAL A 61 -12.60 -7.93 -11.49
C VAL A 61 -12.75 -6.86 -10.41
N ALA A 62 -11.65 -6.59 -9.70
CA ALA A 62 -11.53 -5.47 -8.79
C ALA A 62 -10.44 -4.51 -9.28
N VAL A 63 -10.66 -3.23 -9.05
CA VAL A 63 -9.65 -2.18 -9.24
C VAL A 63 -9.48 -1.44 -7.93
N GLY A 64 -8.27 -1.03 -7.63
CA GLY A 64 -7.97 -0.39 -6.36
C GLY A 64 -6.69 0.41 -6.38
N MET A 65 -6.40 0.99 -5.23
CA MET A 65 -5.20 1.75 -4.98
C MET A 65 -4.75 1.57 -3.53
N GLU A 66 -3.45 1.67 -3.32
CA GLU A 66 -2.84 1.77 -2.00
C GLU A 66 -2.01 3.05 -1.88
N TYR A 67 -1.97 3.60 -0.68
CA TYR A 67 -1.15 4.73 -0.27
C TYR A 67 -0.51 4.40 1.07
N ARG A 68 0.79 4.57 1.20
CA ARG A 68 1.52 4.40 2.47
C ARG A 68 2.46 5.57 2.68
N GLN A 69 2.19 6.32 3.72
CA GLN A 69 3.05 7.42 4.13
C GLN A 69 4.36 6.88 4.69
N LYS A 70 5.48 7.49 4.30
CA LYS A 70 6.81 7.21 4.87
C LYS A 70 7.37 8.41 5.64
N PRO A 71 8.16 8.17 6.71
CA PRO A 71 8.77 9.25 7.45
C PRO A 71 10.02 9.78 6.74
N ASP A 72 10.23 11.09 6.76
CA ASP A 72 11.44 11.73 6.25
C ASP A 72 12.39 12.05 7.43
N ASN A 73 13.21 11.07 7.82
CA ASN A 73 14.05 11.15 9.02
C ASN A 73 15.56 11.27 8.72
N ILE A 74 15.99 11.11 7.46
CA ILE A 74 17.40 11.02 7.07
C ILE A 74 17.76 12.24 6.22
N ASN A 75 18.52 13.18 6.81
CA ASN A 75 19.04 14.33 6.07
C ASN A 75 19.88 13.88 4.87
N GLY A 76 19.42 14.23 3.65
CA GLY A 76 20.11 13.95 2.39
C GLY A 76 19.57 12.75 1.59
N VAL A 77 18.57 12.01 2.11
CA VAL A 77 17.83 10.98 1.38
C VAL A 77 16.36 11.33 1.46
N LYS A 78 15.74 11.72 0.34
CA LYS A 78 14.32 12.03 0.32
C LYS A 78 13.55 10.71 0.39
N GLU A 79 12.63 10.56 1.33
CA GLU A 79 11.69 9.44 1.31
C GLU A 79 10.36 9.87 0.70
N ASP A 80 10.00 9.34 -0.47
CA ASP A 80 8.71 9.60 -1.10
C ASP A 80 7.64 8.61 -0.65
N ASP A 81 6.40 9.06 -0.45
CA ASP A 81 5.29 8.16 -0.10
C ASP A 81 5.06 7.07 -1.15
N TRP A 82 4.70 5.87 -0.70
CA TRP A 82 4.45 4.75 -1.59
C TRP A 82 3.00 4.75 -2.06
N GLN A 83 2.81 4.58 -3.36
CA GLN A 83 1.49 4.50 -3.95
C GLN A 83 1.44 3.42 -5.01
N ASP A 84 0.29 2.76 -5.13
CA ASP A 84 0.04 1.89 -6.27
C ASP A 84 -1.40 1.98 -6.77
N LEU A 85 -1.56 1.58 -8.03
CA LEU A 85 -2.84 1.32 -8.67
C LEU A 85 -2.83 -0.13 -9.13
N PHE A 86 -3.87 -0.89 -8.80
CA PHE A 86 -3.93 -2.30 -9.14
C PHE A 86 -5.26 -2.72 -9.77
N ILE A 87 -5.17 -3.81 -10.53
CA ILE A 87 -6.28 -4.57 -11.07
C ILE A 87 -6.11 -6.02 -10.61
N ALA A 88 -7.13 -6.56 -9.95
CA ALA A 88 -7.19 -7.96 -9.56
C ALA A 88 -8.28 -8.69 -10.36
N TYR A 89 -7.91 -9.80 -10.98
CA TYR A 89 -8.79 -10.68 -11.74
C TYR A 89 -8.89 -12.06 -11.07
N PHE A 90 -10.11 -12.56 -10.92
CA PHE A 90 -10.43 -13.83 -10.29
C PHE A 90 -11.12 -14.75 -11.30
N PRO A 91 -10.35 -15.51 -12.12
CA PRO A 91 -10.91 -16.45 -13.08
C PRO A 91 -11.82 -17.50 -12.43
N SER A 92 -11.49 -17.92 -11.21
CA SER A 92 -12.25 -18.87 -10.39
C SER A 92 -12.14 -18.49 -8.90
N LYS A 93 -12.81 -19.25 -8.02
CA LYS A 93 -12.68 -19.05 -6.55
C LYS A 93 -11.31 -19.48 -6.00
N SER A 94 -10.54 -20.20 -6.81
CA SER A 94 -9.26 -20.83 -6.45
C SER A 94 -8.06 -20.17 -7.12
N VAL A 95 -8.27 -19.21 -8.02
CA VAL A 95 -7.22 -18.56 -8.79
C VAL A 95 -7.42 -17.05 -8.75
N SER A 96 -6.36 -16.31 -8.44
CA SER A 96 -6.32 -14.86 -8.55
C SER A 96 -5.07 -14.39 -9.29
N LEU A 97 -5.24 -13.30 -10.02
CA LEU A 97 -4.22 -12.62 -10.81
C LEU A 97 -4.23 -11.15 -10.42
N THR A 98 -3.09 -10.57 -10.11
CA THR A 98 -3.00 -9.14 -9.78
C THR A 98 -1.94 -8.48 -10.65
N LEU A 99 -2.27 -7.33 -11.20
CA LEU A 99 -1.34 -6.44 -11.88
C LEU A 99 -1.40 -5.08 -11.18
N ALA A 100 -0.24 -4.54 -10.81
CA ALA A 100 -0.14 -3.23 -10.19
C ALA A 100 0.93 -2.38 -10.87
N TYR A 101 0.71 -1.07 -10.88
CA TYR A 101 1.72 -0.08 -11.18
C TYR A 101 2.13 0.58 -9.86
N LEU A 102 3.38 0.35 -9.47
CA LEU A 102 3.99 0.84 -8.24
C LEU A 102 4.68 2.17 -8.52
N GLN A 103 4.42 3.15 -7.67
CA GLN A 103 5.13 4.42 -7.60
C GLN A 103 5.80 4.50 -6.24
N LEU A 104 7.06 4.09 -6.15
CA LEU A 104 7.78 4.01 -4.88
C LEU A 104 8.72 5.21 -4.66
N GLY A 105 8.94 6.02 -5.70
CA GLY A 105 9.80 7.19 -5.67
C GLY A 105 11.24 6.84 -5.30
N GLU A 106 11.82 7.56 -4.36
CA GLU A 106 13.19 7.30 -3.90
C GLU A 106 13.25 6.25 -2.77
N ILE A 107 14.05 5.20 -2.98
CA ILE A 107 14.35 4.17 -1.99
C ILE A 107 15.86 4.14 -1.75
N ALA A 108 16.29 4.42 -0.52
CA ALA A 108 17.70 4.34 -0.10
C ALA A 108 18.67 5.11 -1.02
N GLY A 109 18.26 6.28 -1.52
CA GLY A 109 19.06 7.14 -2.39
C GLY A 109 18.98 6.79 -3.89
N LEU A 110 18.26 5.74 -4.26
CA LEU A 110 17.98 5.40 -5.66
C LEU A 110 16.66 6.02 -6.08
N LYS A 111 16.72 6.87 -7.11
CA LYS A 111 15.56 7.58 -7.65
C LYS A 111 14.72 6.71 -8.57
N ASP A 112 13.48 7.16 -8.81
CA ASP A 112 12.56 6.63 -9.82
C ASP A 112 12.30 5.11 -9.72
N GLN A 113 12.04 4.62 -8.50
CA GLN A 113 11.76 3.20 -8.23
C GLN A 113 10.29 2.82 -8.55
N ASP A 114 9.85 3.18 -9.74
CA ASP A 114 8.51 2.90 -10.23
C ASP A 114 8.51 1.69 -11.16
N GLY A 115 7.43 0.90 -11.17
CA GLY A 115 7.41 -0.30 -11.99
C GLY A 115 6.13 -1.11 -11.94
N TYR A 116 6.07 -2.13 -12.80
CA TYR A 116 4.95 -3.07 -12.83
C TYR A 116 5.19 -4.26 -11.90
N TYR A 117 4.16 -4.61 -11.14
CA TYR A 117 4.13 -5.81 -10.32
C TYR A 117 3.04 -6.74 -10.82
N PHE A 118 3.36 -8.03 -10.94
CA PHE A 118 2.41 -9.06 -11.33
C PHE A 118 2.46 -10.23 -10.36
N SER A 119 1.29 -10.74 -9.97
CA SER A 119 1.18 -11.93 -9.13
C SER A 119 0.09 -12.89 -9.61
N LEU A 120 0.35 -14.17 -9.39
CA LEU A 120 -0.59 -15.27 -9.58
C LEU A 120 -0.65 -16.05 -8.27
N GLN A 121 -1.86 -16.30 -7.79
CA GLN A 121 -2.11 -17.17 -6.65
C GLN A 121 -3.10 -18.26 -7.04
N ALA A 122 -2.82 -19.50 -6.64
CA ALA A 122 -3.70 -20.64 -6.83
C ALA A 122 -3.82 -21.44 -5.53
N ALA A 123 -5.03 -21.88 -5.18
CA ALA A 123 -5.32 -22.72 -4.00
C ALA A 123 -6.16 -23.93 -4.42
N PHE A 124 -5.80 -25.12 -3.94
CA PHE A 124 -6.40 -26.41 -4.31
C PHE A 124 -6.87 -27.19 -3.09
#